data_AF-A0A818DFW8-F1
#
_entry.id   AF-A0A818DFW8-F1
#
_cell.length_a   1.000
_cell.length_b   1.000
_cell.length_c   1.000
_cell.angle_alpha   90.00
_cell.angle_beta   90.00
_cell.angle_gamma   90.00
#
_symmetry.space_group_name_H-M   'P 1'
#
loop_
_entity.id
_entity.type
_entity.pdbx_description
1 polymer ?
#
loop_
_entity_poly.entity_id
_entity_poly.type
_entity_poly.pdbx_seq_one_letter_code
_entity_poly.pdbx_strand_id
1 'polypeptide(L)'
;MTTISFCFFHFKQNLWRQIQTLGLQQLFVENNDVRHLLKKFGCLALIPEQFVIAEFEKLQTDSPDSINATKYFLIIKRTYDLLL
;
A
#
# COMPACT_ATOMS: atom_id res chain seq x y z
N MET A 1 -8.14 19.39 -17.50
CA MET A 1 -7.21 19.22 -16.36
C MET A 1 -8.02 18.71 -15.18
N THR A 2 -7.88 17.44 -14.80
CA THR A 2 -8.43 16.93 -13.55
C THR A 2 -7.52 17.40 -12.42
N THR A 3 -8.00 18.32 -11.59
CA THR A 3 -7.38 18.63 -10.30
C THR A 3 -7.40 17.36 -9.46
N ILE A 4 -6.23 16.75 -9.26
CA ILE A 4 -6.07 15.63 -8.32
C ILE A 4 -6.17 16.23 -6.92
N SER A 5 -7.36 16.19 -6.33
CA SER A 5 -7.48 16.25 -4.88
C SER A 5 -6.93 14.94 -4.33
N PHE A 6 -6.07 15.01 -3.31
CA PHE A 6 -5.56 13.86 -2.54
C PHE A 6 -6.70 13.17 -1.79
N CYS A 7 -7.63 12.59 -2.53
CA CYS A 7 -8.76 11.86 -1.99
C CYS A 7 -8.41 10.37 -1.91
N PHE A 8 -8.98 9.70 -0.91
CA PHE A 8 -8.75 8.28 -0.67
C PHE A 8 -9.07 7.40 -1.89
N PHE A 9 -10.00 7.84 -2.74
CA PHE A 9 -10.31 7.16 -4.00
C PHE A 9 -9.13 7.16 -4.98
N HIS A 10 -8.55 8.33 -5.28
CA HIS A 10 -7.39 8.42 -6.18
C HIS A 10 -6.14 7.77 -5.58
N PHE A 11 -6.00 7.80 -4.25
CA PHE A 11 -4.97 7.06 -3.54
C PHE A 11 -5.10 5.54 -3.76
N LYS A 12 -6.28 4.96 -3.57
CA LYS A 12 -6.52 3.54 -3.88
C LYS A 12 -6.27 3.19 -5.35
N GLN A 13 -6.62 4.06 -6.28
CA GLN A 13 -6.29 3.85 -7.69
C GLN A 13 -4.78 3.84 -7.95
N ASN A 14 -4.03 4.75 -7.29
CA ASN A 14 -2.58 4.78 -7.39
C ASN A 14 -1.97 3.50 -6.84
N LEU A 15 -2.39 3.06 -5.64
CA LEU A 15 -1.97 1.77 -5.06
C LEU A 15 -2.24 0.60 -6.01
N TRP A 16 -3.42 0.55 -6.63
CA TRP A 16 -3.75 -0.49 -7.61
C TRP A 16 -2.79 -0.49 -8.81
N ARG A 17 -2.53 0.68 -9.41
CA ARG A 17 -1.57 0.80 -10.51
C ARG A 17 -0.17 0.33 -10.12
N GLN A 18 0.23 0.56 -8.87
CA GLN A 18 1.53 0.11 -8.36
C GLN A 18 1.57 -1.41 -8.16
N ILE A 19 0.50 -2.01 -7.62
CA ILE A 19 0.34 -3.47 -7.55
C ILE A 19 0.47 -4.10 -8.94
N GLN A 20 -0.14 -3.49 -9.96
CA GLN A 20 -0.03 -3.95 -11.35
C GLN A 20 1.39 -3.79 -11.91
N THR A 21 2.00 -2.61 -11.72
CA THR A 21 3.36 -2.29 -12.21
C THR A 21 4.41 -3.25 -11.67
N LEU A 22 4.24 -3.72 -10.42
CA LEU A 22 5.16 -4.64 -9.77
C LEU A 22 4.92 -6.12 -10.10
N GLY A 23 3.92 -6.43 -10.94
CA GLY A 23 3.56 -7.79 -11.34
C GLY A 23 2.78 -8.57 -10.26
N LEU A 24 2.20 -7.88 -9.28
CA LEU A 24 1.54 -8.49 -8.12
C LEU A 24 0.03 -8.66 -8.32
N GLN A 25 -0.50 -8.26 -9.47
CA GLN A 25 -1.92 -8.34 -9.80
C GLN A 25 -2.47 -9.76 -9.63
N GLN A 26 -1.78 -10.76 -10.17
CA GLN A 26 -2.24 -12.16 -10.09
C GLN A 26 -2.29 -12.62 -8.63
N LEU A 27 -1.21 -12.38 -7.87
CA LEU A 27 -1.13 -12.73 -6.46
C LEU A 27 -2.21 -12.02 -5.63
N PHE A 28 -2.52 -10.75 -5.92
CA PHE A 28 -3.62 -10.01 -5.29
C PHE A 28 -5.00 -10.63 -5.57
N VAL A 29 -5.21 -11.16 -6.78
CA VAL A 29 -6.49 -11.79 -7.15
C VAL A 29 -6.64 -13.16 -6.51
N GLU A 30 -5.59 -13.97 -6.55
CA GLU A 30 -5.61 -15.38 -6.19
C GLU A 30 -5.39 -15.64 -4.69
N ASN A 31 -4.69 -14.75 -3.98
CA ASN A 31 -4.37 -14.92 -2.57
C ASN A 31 -5.09 -13.87 -1.70
N ASN A 32 -6.03 -14.36 -0.88
CA ASN A 32 -6.84 -13.52 0.01
C ASN A 32 -6.01 -12.80 1.07
N ASP A 33 -4.96 -13.44 1.60
CA ASP A 33 -4.11 -12.88 2.64
C ASP A 33 -3.26 -11.74 2.08
N VAL A 34 -2.68 -11.94 0.89
CA VAL A 34 -1.99 -10.89 0.12
C VAL A 34 -2.93 -9.71 -0.12
N ARG A 35 -4.14 -9.98 -0.61
CA ARG A 35 -5.14 -8.93 -0.87
C ARG A 35 -5.50 -8.16 0.40
N HIS A 36 -5.68 -8.87 1.51
CA HIS A 36 -6.06 -8.26 2.78
C HIS A 36 -4.93 -7.40 3.34
N LEU A 37 -3.70 -7.91 3.32
CA LEU A 37 -2.49 -7.17 3.69
C LEU A 37 -2.34 -5.88 2.87
N LEU A 38 -2.54 -5.94 1.55
CA LEU A 38 -2.43 -4.77 0.68
C LEU A 38 -3.51 -3.73 0.90
N LYS A 39 -4.71 -4.16 1.30
CA LYS A 39 -5.75 -3.24 1.74
C LYS A 39 -5.38 -2.58 3.06
N LYS A 40 -4.82 -3.31 4.03
CA LYS A 40 -4.35 -2.73 5.31
C LYS A 40 -3.30 -1.67 5.09
N PHE A 41 -2.35 -1.91 4.19
CA PHE A 41 -1.36 -0.91 3.78
C PHE A 41 -2.00 0.37 3.23
N GLY A 42 -3.07 0.27 2.45
CA GLY A 42 -3.83 1.46 2.04
C GLY A 42 -4.59 2.15 3.17
N CYS A 43 -4.99 1.43 4.21
CA CYS A 43 -5.65 2.02 5.38
C CYS A 43 -4.71 2.84 6.26
N LEU A 44 -3.39 2.73 6.10
CA LEU A 44 -2.43 3.60 6.80
C LEU A 44 -2.66 5.08 6.49
N ALA A 45 -3.33 5.42 5.39
CA ALA A 45 -3.66 6.80 5.04
C ALA A 45 -4.81 7.38 5.88
N LEU A 46 -5.46 6.52 6.68
CA LEU A 46 -6.64 6.86 7.48
C LEU A 46 -6.35 6.90 8.99
N ILE A 47 -5.12 6.59 9.41
CA ILE A 47 -4.72 6.64 10.82
C ILE A 47 -3.92 7.92 11.10
N PRO A 48 -3.86 8.37 12.37
CA PRO A 48 -3.02 9.50 12.74
C PRO A 48 -1.53 9.25 12.42
N GLU A 49 -0.85 10.30 11.94
CA GLU A 49 0.53 10.24 11.44
C GLU A 49 1.51 9.57 12.41
N GLN A 50 1.39 9.89 13.70
CA GLN A 50 2.26 9.35 14.75
C GLN A 50 2.19 7.82 14.89
N PHE A 51 1.17 7.17 14.33
CA PHE A 51 1.01 5.71 14.37
C PHE A 51 1.39 5.04 13.04
N VAL A 52 1.59 5.82 11.95
CA VAL A 52 1.81 5.27 10.61
C VAL A 52 3.04 4.38 10.56
N ILE A 53 4.16 4.81 11.14
CA ILE A 53 5.42 4.04 11.15
C ILE A 53 5.24 2.74 11.93
N ALA A 54 4.70 2.80 13.15
CA ALA A 54 4.53 1.64 14.02
C ALA A 54 3.59 0.58 13.41
N GLU A 55 2.45 1.01 12.86
CA GLU A 55 1.52 0.09 12.20
C GLU A 55 2.09 -0.46 10.89
N PHE A 56 2.89 0.33 10.16
CA PHE A 56 3.59 -0.14 8.97
C PHE A 56 4.59 -1.25 9.30
N GLU A 57 5.45 -1.08 10.32
CA GLU A 57 6.42 -2.09 10.75
C GLU A 57 5.74 -3.39 11.22
N LYS A 58 4.59 -3.26 11.89
CA LYS A 58 3.77 -4.40 12.28
C LYS A 58 3.24 -5.17 11.07
N LEU A 59 2.69 -4.48 10.07
CA LEU A 59 2.22 -5.11 8.83
C LEU A 59 3.34 -5.82 8.06
N GLN A 60 4.57 -5.32 8.15
CA GLN A 60 5.72 -6.00 7.55
C GLN A 60 6.06 -7.31 8.23
N THR A 61 6.01 -7.32 9.56
CA THR A 61 6.27 -8.53 10.35
C THR A 61 5.20 -9.59 10.11
N ASP A 62 3.95 -9.17 9.89
CA ASP A 62 2.82 -10.05 9.60
C ASP A 62 2.76 -10.52 8.12
N SER A 63 3.70 -10.08 7.27
CA SER A 63 3.68 -10.38 5.83
C SER A 63 4.15 -11.81 5.52
N PRO A 64 3.43 -12.57 4.66
CA PRO A 64 3.89 -13.89 4.20
C PRO A 64 5.23 -13.83 3.44
N ASP A 65 6.10 -14.82 3.64
CA ASP A 65 7.43 -14.93 2.99
C ASP A 65 7.36 -14.89 1.44
N SER A 66 6.22 -15.26 0.86
CA SER A 66 5.96 -15.23 -0.59
C SER A 66 5.81 -13.81 -1.17
N ILE A 67 5.70 -12.81 -0.31
CA ILE A 67 5.58 -11.40 -0.63
C ILE A 67 6.90 -10.75 -0.26
N ASN A 68 7.70 -10.38 -1.26
CA ASN A 68 8.89 -9.58 -1.04
C ASN A 68 8.44 -8.17 -0.60
N ALA A 69 8.23 -7.97 0.71
CA ALA A 69 7.76 -6.73 1.36
C ALA A 69 8.53 -5.49 0.88
N THR A 70 9.78 -5.69 0.48
CA THR A 70 10.70 -4.72 -0.15
C THR A 70 10.13 -4.04 -1.40
N LYS A 71 9.35 -4.73 -2.25
CA LYS A 71 8.72 -4.12 -3.44
C LYS A 71 7.55 -3.20 -3.06
N TYR A 72 6.85 -3.49 -1.96
CA TYR A 72 5.74 -2.70 -1.44
C TYR A 72 6.20 -1.47 -0.66
N PHE A 73 7.37 -1.57 -0.02
CA PHE A 73 8.06 -0.46 0.63
C PHE A 73 8.27 0.71 -0.34
N LEU A 74 8.62 0.43 -1.60
CA LEU A 74 8.74 1.45 -2.65
C LEU A 74 7.41 2.14 -2.97
N ILE A 75 6.28 1.45 -2.84
CA ILE A 75 4.95 2.01 -3.10
C ILE A 75 4.59 3.00 -2.00
N ILE A 76 4.63 2.57 -0.74
CA ILE A 76 4.26 3.43 0.39
C ILE A 76 5.27 4.55 0.54
N LYS A 77 6.58 4.27 0.48
CA LYS A 77 7.60 5.31 0.56
C LYS A 77 7.47 6.35 -0.55
N ARG A 78 7.29 5.96 -1.82
CA ARG A 78 7.07 6.95 -2.90
C ARG A 78 5.74 7.69 -2.77
N THR A 79 4.70 7.07 -2.22
CA THR A 79 3.39 7.73 -2.09
C THR A 79 3.31 8.62 -0.85
N TYR A 80 4.07 8.32 0.23
CA TYR A 80 4.12 9.09 1.47
C TYR A 80 5.25 10.12 1.53
N ASP A 81 6.40 9.89 0.88
CA ASP A 81 7.45 10.92 0.69
C ASP A 81 6.96 12.07 -0.23
N LEU A 82 5.78 11.93 -0.85
CA LEU A 82 5.08 13.01 -1.58
C LEU A 82 4.01 13.71 -0.72
N LEU A 83 3.78 13.24 0.51
CA LEU A 83 2.80 13.77 1.47
C LEU A 83 3.45 14.53 2.62
N LEU A 84 4.78 14.45 2.78
CA LEU A 84 5.63 15.21 3.70
C LEU A 84 6.70 15.96 2.89
#